data_AF-A0A654B7T1-F1
#
_entry.id   AF-A0A654B7T1-F1
#
_cell.length_a   1.000
_cell.length_b   1.000
_cell.length_c   1.000
_cell.angle_alpha   90.00
_cell.angle_beta   90.00
_cell.angle_gamma   90.00
#
_symmetry.space_group_name_H-M   'P 1'
#
loop_
_entity.id
_entity.type
_entity.pdbx_description
1 polymer ?
#
loop_
_entity_poly.entity_id
_entity_poly.type
_entity_poly.pdbx_seq_one_letter_code
_entity_poly.pdbx_strand_id
1 'polypeptide(L)'
;MLGKYWKHLMIATVIISLISIKAFPLALGALYLPLLFKIVQLQLNLSNGLIDDVNAQTFIKSNQSGIIISVICCLAITGILYYTLNDFYNGLTGFLRILIQISPVTVILSAILYILTAIATVQATKQKFQ
;
A
#
# COMPACT_ATOMS: atom_id res chain seq x y z
N MET A 1 -15.95 8.97 1.00
CA MET A 1 -16.64 7.85 0.32
C MET A 1 -15.72 6.67 0.00
N LEU A 2 -14.46 6.89 -0.45
CA LEU A 2 -13.51 5.80 -0.71
C LEU A 2 -13.19 4.95 0.53
N GLY A 3 -13.19 5.55 1.73
CA GLY A 3 -12.96 4.86 2.99
C GLY A 3 -13.89 3.67 3.28
N LYS A 4 -15.09 3.58 2.67
CA LYS A 4 -15.97 2.41 2.85
C LYS A 4 -15.45 1.16 2.11
N TYR A 5 -14.78 1.36 0.98
CA TYR A 5 -14.34 0.29 0.08
C TYR A 5 -12.84 -0.01 0.18
N TRP A 6 -12.15 0.51 1.21
CA TRP A 6 -10.70 0.36 1.37
C TRP A 6 -10.20 -1.09 1.30
N LYS A 7 -10.96 -2.05 1.85
CA LYS A 7 -10.62 -3.48 1.78
C LYS A 7 -10.70 -4.02 0.36
N HIS A 8 -11.74 -3.64 -0.39
CA HIS A 8 -11.93 -4.08 -1.78
C HIS A 8 -10.85 -3.49 -2.68
N LEU A 9 -10.50 -2.21 -2.48
CA LEU A 9 -9.41 -1.55 -3.19
C LEU A 9 -8.05 -2.19 -2.89
N MET A 10 -7.79 -2.53 -1.62
CA MET A 10 -6.57 -3.26 -1.25
C MET A 10 -6.50 -4.62 -1.94
N ILE A 11 -7.56 -5.42 -1.87
CA ILE A 11 -7.61 -6.74 -2.50
C ILE A 11 -7.38 -6.63 -4.01
N ALA A 12 -8.06 -5.68 -4.67
CA ALA A 12 -7.88 -5.42 -6.10
C ALA A 12 -6.43 -5.01 -6.41
N THR A 13 -5.84 -4.13 -5.60
CA THR A 13 -4.44 -3.69 -5.74
C THR A 13 -3.50 -4.87 -5.64
N VAL A 14 -3.68 -5.75 -4.64
CA VAL A 14 -2.83 -6.94 -4.43
C VAL A 14 -2.95 -7.89 -5.61
N ILE A 15 -4.17 -8.23 -6.05
CA ILE A 15 -4.39 -9.15 -7.17
C ILE A 15 -3.73 -8.62 -8.45
N ILE A 16 -3.99 -7.37 -8.80
CA ILE A 16 -3.47 -6.77 -10.03
C ILE A 16 -1.93 -6.61 -9.97
N SER A 17 -1.40 -6.28 -8.78
CA SER A 17 0.04 -6.17 -8.57
C SER A 17 0.75 -7.53 -8.68
N LEU A 18 0.11 -8.61 -8.20
CA LEU A 18 0.63 -9.97 -8.30
C LEU A 18 0.60 -10.49 -9.75
N ILE A 19 -0.48 -10.22 -10.49
CA ILE A 19 -0.59 -10.57 -11.92
C ILE A 19 0.53 -9.92 -12.72
N SER A 20 0.89 -8.68 -12.37
CA SER A 20 1.93 -7.95 -13.08
C SER A 20 3.34 -8.53 -12.88
N ILE A 21 3.57 -9.32 -11.82
CA ILE A 21 4.88 -9.83 -11.35
C ILE A 21 5.87 -8.71 -10.98
N LYS A 22 6.12 -7.75 -11.88
CA LYS A 22 7.00 -6.60 -11.69
C LYS A 22 6.47 -5.56 -10.70
N ALA A 23 5.17 -5.54 -10.44
CA ALA A 23 4.54 -4.65 -9.46
C ALA A 23 4.52 -5.22 -8.03
N PHE A 24 5.24 -6.32 -7.77
CA PHE A 24 5.24 -7.00 -6.48
C PHE A 24 5.47 -6.10 -5.25
N PRO A 25 6.41 -5.12 -5.27
CA PRO A 25 6.58 -4.23 -4.11
C PRO A 25 5.33 -3.41 -3.78
N LEU A 26 4.48 -3.09 -4.76
CA LEU A 26 3.20 -2.40 -4.55
C LEU A 26 2.17 -3.30 -3.87
N ALA A 27 2.18 -4.62 -4.17
CA ALA A 27 1.34 -5.59 -3.47
C ALA A 27 1.68 -5.65 -1.98
N LEU A 28 2.97 -5.72 -1.66
CA LEU A 28 3.46 -5.71 -0.28
C LEU A 28 3.11 -4.40 0.43
N GLY A 29 3.34 -3.26 -0.23
CA GLY A 29 2.93 -1.95 0.29
C GLY A 29 1.43 -1.91 0.63
N ALA A 30 0.58 -2.39 -0.27
CA ALA A 30 -0.87 -2.39 -0.08
C ALA A 30 -1.31 -3.22 1.14
N LEU A 31 -0.65 -4.36 1.39
CA LEU A 31 -0.89 -5.20 2.56
C LEU A 31 -0.33 -4.60 3.86
N TYR A 32 0.72 -3.79 3.76
CA TYR A 32 1.38 -3.18 4.92
C TYR A 32 0.59 -1.99 5.49
N LEU A 33 -0.07 -1.20 4.63
CA LEU A 33 -0.84 -0.02 5.02
C LEU A 33 -1.89 -0.27 6.14
N PRO A 34 -2.75 -1.30 6.06
CA PRO A 34 -3.70 -1.64 7.11
C PRO A 34 -3.04 -2.06 8.42
N LEU A 35 -1.87 -2.70 8.30
CA LEU A 35 -1.10 -3.18 9.45
C LEU A 35 -0.60 -1.99 10.27
N LEU A 36 -0.05 -0.96 9.61
CA LEU A 36 0.35 0.29 10.25
C LEU A 36 -0.77 0.88 11.10
N PHE A 37 -2.00 0.94 10.56
CA PHE A 37 -3.14 1.45 11.32
C PHE A 37 -3.53 0.60 12.53
N LYS A 38 -3.42 -0.73 12.43
CA LYS A 38 -3.65 -1.60 13.59
C LYS A 38 -2.60 -1.35 14.68
N ILE A 39 -1.34 -1.16 14.30
CA ILE A 39 -0.25 -0.85 15.24
C ILE A 39 -0.52 0.48 15.93
N VAL A 40 -0.99 1.50 15.21
CA VAL A 40 -1.35 2.82 15.77
C VAL A 40 -2.54 2.71 16.72
N GLN A 41 -3.56 1.94 16.34
CA GLN A 41 -4.69 1.68 17.23
C GLN A 41 -4.24 0.97 18.50
N LEU A 42 -3.32 0.01 18.40
CA LEU A 42 -2.72 -0.66 19.55
C LEU A 42 -1.95 0.34 20.43
N GLN A 43 -1.14 1.22 19.83
CA GLN A 43 -0.39 2.26 20.54
C GLN A 43 -1.33 3.22 21.29
N LEU A 44 -2.43 3.64 20.67
CA LEU A 44 -3.46 4.47 21.31
C LEU A 44 -4.18 3.73 22.44
N ASN A 45 -4.57 2.47 22.21
CA ASN A 45 -5.23 1.65 23.22
C ASN A 45 -4.34 1.37 24.43
N LEU A 46 -3.03 1.18 24.23
CA LEU A 46 -2.07 1.02 25.31
C LEU A 46 -1.82 2.34 26.03
N SER A 47 -1.75 3.45 25.29
CA SER A 47 -1.57 4.78 25.90
C SER A 47 -2.79 5.22 26.72
N ASN A 48 -4.00 4.78 26.33
CA ASN A 48 -5.24 5.00 27.08
C ASN A 48 -5.18 4.26 28.42
N GLY A 49 -4.88 4.99 29.49
CA GLY A 49 -4.69 4.46 30.85
C GLY A 49 -3.27 4.60 31.39
N LEU A 50 -2.30 5.01 30.56
CA LEU A 50 -0.93 5.35 30.97
C LEU A 50 -0.65 6.85 30.98
N ILE A 51 -1.40 7.64 30.21
CA ILE A 51 -1.23 9.11 30.07
C ILE A 51 -2.63 9.74 30.01
N ASP A 52 -2.86 10.81 30.78
CA ASP A 52 -4.18 11.44 30.97
C ASP A 52 -4.74 12.15 29.73
N ASP A 53 -3.89 12.49 28.74
CA ASP A 53 -4.29 13.24 27.54
C ASP A 53 -3.69 12.64 26.26
N VAL A 54 -4.26 11.51 25.83
CA VAL A 54 -3.86 10.84 24.59
C VAL A 54 -4.42 11.61 23.41
N ASN A 55 -3.61 12.50 22.83
CA ASN A 55 -4.01 13.26 21.64
C ASN A 55 -4.01 12.38 20.37
N ALA A 56 -5.14 11.70 20.13
CA ALA A 56 -5.37 10.86 18.97
C ALA A 56 -5.17 11.59 17.63
N GLN A 57 -5.44 12.90 17.56
CA GLN A 57 -5.22 13.71 16.35
C GLN A 57 -3.73 13.82 15.99
N THR A 58 -2.85 14.00 16.97
CA THR A 58 -1.39 14.04 16.75
C THR A 58 -0.88 12.70 16.22
N PHE A 59 -1.39 11.58 16.75
CA PHE A 59 -1.08 10.25 16.24
C PHE A 59 -1.57 10.07 14.80
N ILE A 60 -2.81 10.42 14.49
CA ILE A 60 -3.35 10.28 13.11
C ILE A 60 -2.55 11.12 12.11
N LYS A 61 -2.19 12.35 12.48
CA LYS A 61 -1.41 13.26 11.63
C LYS A 61 0.01 12.75 11.37
N SER A 62 0.68 12.26 12.40
CA SER A 62 2.01 11.64 12.28
C SER A 62 1.97 10.39 11.36
N ASN A 63 0.94 9.56 11.53
CA ASN A 63 0.78 8.34 10.74
C ASN A 63 0.39 8.61 9.28
N GLN A 64 -0.37 9.67 9.01
CA GLN A 64 -0.65 10.09 7.63
C GLN A 64 0.64 10.44 6.89
N SER A 65 1.56 11.18 7.51
CA SER A 65 2.87 11.49 6.92
C SER A 65 3.72 10.24 6.68
N GLY A 66 3.75 9.32 7.65
CA GLY A 66 4.45 8.04 7.51
C GLY A 66 3.94 7.20 6.33
N ILE A 67 2.62 7.18 6.11
CA ILE A 67 2.02 6.47 4.98
C ILE A 67 2.41 7.10 3.65
N ILE A 68 2.40 8.43 3.54
CA ILE A 68 2.79 9.12 2.30
C ILE A 68 4.25 8.77 1.94
N ILE A 69 5.15 8.80 2.92
CA ILE A 69 6.57 8.43 2.73
C ILE A 69 6.69 6.98 2.28
N SER A 70 5.95 6.06 2.92
CA SER A 70 5.94 4.64 2.54
C SER A 70 5.41 4.41 1.11
N VAL A 71 4.37 5.13 0.70
CA VAL A 71 3.81 5.05 -0.66
C VAL A 71 4.84 5.47 -1.69
N ILE A 72 5.51 6.62 -1.47
CA ILE A 72 6.57 7.12 -2.35
C ILE A 72 7.72 6.11 -2.43
N CYS A 73 8.12 5.56 -1.28
CA CYS A 73 9.17 4.55 -1.22
C CYS A 73 8.83 3.29 -2.03
N CYS A 74 7.60 2.76 -1.89
CA CYS A 74 7.17 1.58 -2.65
C CYS A 74 7.14 1.84 -4.16
N LEU A 75 6.72 3.04 -4.59
CA LEU A 75 6.76 3.43 -6.00
C LEU A 75 8.20 3.53 -6.52
N ALA A 76 9.10 4.15 -5.75
CA ALA A 76 10.50 4.28 -6.12
C ALA A 76 11.19 2.91 -6.24
N ILE A 77 11.03 2.05 -5.22
CA ILE A 77 11.57 0.68 -5.23
C ILE A 77 11.02 -0.11 -6.41
N THR A 78 9.71 0.00 -6.71
CA THR A 78 9.12 -0.66 -7.87
C THR A 78 9.78 -0.22 -9.17
N GLY A 79 10.01 1.09 -9.36
CA GLY A 79 10.71 1.62 -10.53
C GLY A 79 12.15 1.11 -10.66
N ILE A 80 12.88 1.08 -9.54
CA ILE A 80 14.26 0.57 -9.50
C ILE A 80 14.28 -0.92 -9.86
N LEU A 81 13.47 -1.74 -9.17
CA LEU A 81 13.40 -3.19 -9.42
C LEU A 81 12.94 -3.50 -10.84
N TYR A 82 12.05 -2.69 -11.41
CA TYR A 82 11.60 -2.85 -12.80
C TYR A 82 12.79 -2.83 -13.77
N TYR A 83 13.73 -1.92 -13.56
CA TYR A 83 14.93 -1.81 -14.39
C TYR A 83 15.99 -2.86 -14.01
N THR A 84 16.30 -2.99 -12.72
CA THR A 84 17.37 -3.88 -12.23
C THR A 84 17.09 -5.36 -12.53
N LEU A 85 15.83 -5.80 -12.47
CA LEU A 85 15.44 -7.19 -12.73
C LEU A 85 15.03 -7.42 -14.19
N ASN A 86 15.28 -6.47 -15.10
CA ASN A 86 14.81 -6.59 -16.49
C ASN A 86 15.34 -7.85 -17.19
N ASP A 87 16.61 -8.19 -17.01
CA ASP A 87 17.20 -9.40 -17.62
C ASP A 87 16.63 -10.69 -17.01
N PHE A 88 16.40 -10.70 -15.70
CA PHE A 88 15.68 -11.78 -15.02
C PHE A 88 14.27 -11.97 -15.61
N TYR A 89 13.53 -10.87 -15.80
CA TYR A 89 12.20 -10.91 -16.40
C TYR A 89 12.22 -11.39 -17.85
N ASN A 90 13.21 -10.99 -18.64
CA ASN A 90 13.34 -11.41 -20.04
C ASN A 90 13.71 -12.91 -20.18
N GLY A 91 14.37 -13.47 -19.17
CA GLY A 91 14.68 -14.90 -19.06
C GLY A 91 13.46 -15.80 -18.76
N LEU A 92 12.33 -15.24 -18.35
CA LEU A 92 11.12 -16.01 -18.06
C LEU A 92 10.41 -16.45 -19.35
N THR A 93 9.91 -17.68 -19.35
CA THR A 93 9.29 -18.35 -20.52
C THR A 93 7.88 -18.86 -20.20
N GLY A 94 7.15 -19.30 -21.23
CA GLY A 94 5.79 -19.84 -21.09
C GLY A 94 4.78 -18.82 -20.56
N PHE A 95 3.93 -19.24 -19.63
CA PHE A 95 2.88 -18.39 -19.04
C PHE A 95 3.44 -17.11 -18.38
N LEU A 96 4.61 -17.19 -17.73
CA LEU A 96 5.24 -16.05 -17.06
C LEU A 96 5.66 -14.95 -18.06
N ARG A 97 6.04 -15.34 -19.28
CA ARG A 97 6.36 -14.38 -20.35
C ARG A 97 5.14 -13.55 -20.77
N ILE A 98 3.97 -14.18 -20.82
CA ILE A 98 2.71 -13.50 -21.16
C ILE A 98 2.38 -12.43 -20.09
N LEU A 99 2.54 -12.77 -18.82
CA LEU A 99 2.34 -11.83 -17.70
C LEU A 99 3.32 -10.64 -17.78
N ILE A 100 4.55 -10.88 -18.20
CA ILE A 100 5.58 -9.84 -18.36
C ILE A 100 5.29 -8.91 -19.53
N GLN A 101 4.71 -9.41 -20.62
CA GLN A 101 4.30 -8.57 -21.76
C GLN A 101 3.16 -7.61 -21.40
N ILE A 102 2.22 -8.05 -20.55
CA ILE A 102 1.11 -7.22 -20.06
C ILE A 102 1.56 -6.31 -18.89
N SER A 103 2.70 -6.64 -18.27
CA SER A 103 3.25 -5.94 -17.10
C SER A 103 3.30 -4.42 -17.20
N PRO A 104 3.68 -3.77 -18.31
CA PRO A 104 3.78 -2.30 -18.36
C PRO A 104 2.45 -1.62 -18.02
N VAL A 105 1.34 -2.16 -18.56
CA VAL A 105 0.00 -1.64 -18.31
C VAL A 105 -0.44 -1.97 -16.88
N THR A 106 -0.20 -3.19 -16.41
CA THR A 106 -0.62 -3.60 -15.06
C THR A 106 0.20 -2.95 -13.96
N VAL A 107 1.47 -2.58 -14.17
CA VAL A 107 2.26 -1.79 -13.21
C VAL A 107 1.65 -0.41 -13.02
N ILE A 108 1.31 0.29 -14.11
CA ILE A 108 0.68 1.61 -14.03
C ILE A 108 -0.66 1.51 -13.30
N LEU A 109 -1.47 0.52 -13.66
CA LEU A 109 -2.78 0.31 -13.04
C LEU A 109 -2.64 -0.05 -11.55
N SER A 110 -1.64 -0.85 -11.19
CA SER A 110 -1.29 -1.17 -9.80
C SER A 110 -0.86 0.06 -9.02
N ALA A 111 -0.04 0.93 -9.61
CA ALA A 111 0.41 2.17 -8.97
C ALA A 111 -0.77 3.11 -8.66
N ILE A 112 -1.69 3.28 -9.61
CA ILE A 112 -2.91 4.08 -9.41
C ILE A 112 -3.76 3.47 -8.30
N LEU A 113 -4.03 2.17 -8.36
CA LEU A 113 -4.81 1.47 -7.35
C LEU A 113 -4.17 1.53 -5.96
N TYR A 114 -2.84 1.46 -5.88
CA TYR A 114 -2.10 1.56 -4.64
C TYR A 114 -2.24 2.96 -4.00
N ILE A 115 -2.12 4.03 -4.79
CA ILE A 115 -2.34 5.40 -4.32
C ILE A 115 -3.79 5.56 -3.83
N LEU A 116 -4.76 5.06 -4.58
CA LEU A 116 -6.17 5.10 -4.17
C LEU A 116 -6.42 4.31 -2.88
N THR A 117 -5.75 3.17 -2.71
CA THR A 117 -5.80 2.35 -1.49
C THR A 117 -5.19 3.09 -0.30
N ALA A 118 -4.09 3.81 -0.49
CA ALA A 118 -3.49 4.66 0.53
C ALA A 118 -4.43 5.77 0.99
N ILE A 119 -5.06 6.46 0.05
CA ILE A 119 -6.03 7.51 0.38
C ILE A 119 -7.26 6.91 1.07
N ALA A 120 -7.78 5.78 0.56
CA ALA A 120 -8.95 5.12 1.13
C ALA A 120 -8.70 4.62 2.56
N THR A 121 -7.53 4.05 2.83
CA THR A 121 -7.16 3.58 4.17
C THR A 121 -6.98 4.75 5.15
N VAL A 122 -6.32 5.84 4.74
CA VAL A 122 -6.23 7.06 5.57
C VAL A 122 -7.62 7.63 5.88
N GLN A 123 -8.52 7.69 4.89
CA GLN A 123 -9.90 8.15 5.10
C GLN A 123 -10.68 7.24 6.06
N ALA A 124 -10.56 5.92 5.88
CA ALA A 124 -11.24 4.94 6.75
C ALA A 124 -10.78 5.06 8.21
N THR A 125 -9.48 5.31 8.42
CA THR A 125 -8.92 5.55 9.76
C THR A 125 -9.44 6.85 10.35
N LYS A 126 -9.41 7.96 9.60
CA LYS A 126 -9.93 9.25 10.09
C LYS A 126 -11.38 9.15 10.55
N GLN A 127 -12.22 8.43 9.80
CA GLN A 127 -13.62 8.18 10.17
C GLN A 127 -13.81 7.31 11.42
N LYS A 128 -12.81 6.53 11.82
CA LYS A 128 -12.88 5.66 13.00
C LYS A 128 -12.46 6.37 14.29
N PHE A 129 -11.70 7.46 14.18
CA PHE A 129 -11.14 8.21 15.32
C PHE A 129 -11.60 9.68 15.39
N GLN A 130 -12.47 10.11 14.47
CA GLN A 130 -13.33 11.27 14.62
C GLN A 130 -14.68 10.82 15.18
#